data_AF-A0A3D1H8R0-F1
#
_entry.id   AF-A0A3D1H8R0-F1
#
_cell.length_a   1.000
_cell.length_b   1.000
_cell.length_c   1.000
_cell.angle_alpha   90.00
_cell.angle_beta   90.00
_cell.angle_gamma   90.00
#
_symmetry.space_group_name_H-M   'P 1'
#
loop_
_entity.id
_entity.type
_entity.pdbx_description
1 polymer ?
#
loop_
_entity_poly.entity_id
_entity_poly.type
_entity_poly.pdbx_seq_one_letter_code
_entity_poly.pdbx_strand_id
1 'polypeptide(L)'
;MDKLTAILKNVWFRRSVAVLCWGYTAFLIWVAWLCFGFHFEFENPAPLFVLYLFVNIAAFGLLVFTRKQVITQVNAYVLPIIAFLILIFGFGKWFIIAPPLAVVIALFFINKSNETLKTVLGTMYLLMFVIGTVGFIAMRMFMGNITFTLDESGSFSLSDLDPSLRDPDYENVSESGDYRVVRYITSTGDRKTVSYYVECAKEDVKIPLGVCKRVAGCRHIHTAALTDINYDHVKWSTQKVNGKTTEVLYVEGILRENPYLIKKIDAESSSSSSSSSTSSSSTSSSSSSSSSSSAE
;
A
#
# COMPACT_ATOMS: atom_id res chain seq x y z
N MET A 1 -17.44 -15.02 -44.70
CA MET A 1 -17.52 -15.20 -43.23
C MET A 1 -16.77 -16.45 -42.76
N ASP A 2 -16.55 -17.44 -43.64
CA ASP A 2 -15.94 -18.74 -43.30
C ASP A 2 -14.45 -18.69 -42.92
N LYS A 3 -13.69 -17.74 -43.47
CA LYS A 3 -12.28 -17.57 -43.08
C LYS A 3 -12.13 -17.04 -41.65
N LEU A 4 -13.00 -16.12 -41.22
CA LEU A 4 -12.99 -15.57 -39.85
C LEU A 4 -13.40 -16.63 -38.82
N THR A 5 -14.42 -17.43 -39.13
CA THR A 5 -14.86 -18.52 -38.25
C THR A 5 -13.80 -19.63 -38.16
N ALA A 6 -13.07 -19.91 -39.24
CA ALA A 6 -11.94 -20.85 -39.23
C ALA A 6 -10.79 -20.36 -38.31
N ILE A 7 -10.44 -19.07 -38.37
CA ILE A 7 -9.40 -18.48 -37.51
C ILE A 7 -9.84 -18.49 -36.04
N LEU A 8 -11.08 -18.10 -35.73
CA LEU A 8 -11.63 -18.11 -34.37
C LEU A 8 -11.78 -19.51 -33.76
N LYS A 9 -11.89 -20.55 -34.60
CA LYS A 9 -11.98 -21.95 -34.18
C LYS A 9 -10.61 -22.61 -34.02
N ASN A 10 -9.54 -21.98 -34.53
CA ASN A 10 -8.19 -22.49 -34.39
C ASN A 10 -7.79 -22.58 -32.91
N VAL A 11 -7.27 -23.75 -32.51
CA VAL A 11 -6.82 -24.04 -31.15
C VAL A 11 -5.65 -23.13 -30.76
N TRP A 12 -4.73 -22.86 -31.68
CA TRP A 12 -3.58 -21.98 -31.43
C TRP A 12 -4.02 -20.53 -31.19
N PHE A 13 -4.94 -20.02 -32.00
CA PHE A 13 -5.49 -18.68 -31.81
C PHE A 13 -6.16 -18.54 -30.43
N ARG A 14 -6.98 -19.51 -30.03
CA ARG A 14 -7.61 -19.49 -28.70
C ARG A 14 -6.62 -19.58 -27.54
N ARG A 15 -5.51 -20.29 -27.72
CA ARG A 15 -4.43 -20.35 -26.73
C ARG A 15 -3.69 -19.02 -26.62
N SER A 16 -3.38 -18.38 -27.75
CA SER A 16 -2.78 -17.03 -27.76
C SER A 16 -3.66 -16.00 -27.07
N VAL A 17 -4.98 -16.01 -27.34
CA VAL A 17 -5.94 -15.15 -26.65
C VAL A 17 -6.00 -15.48 -25.15
N ALA A 18 -5.90 -16.76 -24.77
CA ALA A 18 -5.90 -17.15 -23.36
C ALA A 18 -4.65 -16.67 -22.60
N VAL A 19 -3.49 -16.62 -23.28
CA VAL A 19 -2.28 -16.00 -22.72
C VAL A 19 -2.43 -14.49 -22.62
N LEU A 20 -3.05 -13.84 -23.62
CA LEU A 20 -3.36 -12.41 -23.55
C LEU A 20 -4.27 -12.08 -22.34
N CYS A 21 -5.20 -12.96 -21.99
CA CYS A 21 -6.04 -12.81 -20.79
C CYS A 21 -5.24 -12.79 -19.46
N TRP A 22 -4.02 -13.33 -19.41
CA TRP A 22 -3.15 -13.16 -18.24
C TRP A 22 -2.63 -11.71 -18.09
N GLY A 23 -2.63 -10.94 -19.17
CA GLY A 23 -2.40 -9.49 -19.12
C GLY A 23 -3.44 -8.77 -18.27
N TYR A 24 -4.71 -9.23 -18.28
CA TYR A 24 -5.73 -8.70 -17.38
C TYR A 24 -5.43 -9.02 -15.91
N THR A 25 -4.92 -10.23 -15.63
CA THR A 25 -4.49 -10.62 -14.28
C THR A 25 -3.33 -9.76 -13.79
N ALA A 26 -2.33 -9.54 -14.63
CA ALA A 26 -1.23 -8.63 -14.35
C ALA A 26 -1.72 -7.19 -14.12
N PHE A 27 -2.70 -6.75 -14.91
CA PHE A 27 -3.36 -5.46 -14.70
C PHE A 27 -4.09 -5.38 -13.34
N LEU A 28 -4.82 -6.42 -12.92
CA LEU A 28 -5.44 -6.44 -11.60
C LEU A 28 -4.43 -6.48 -10.45
N ILE A 29 -3.31 -7.20 -10.61
CA ILE A 29 -2.21 -7.18 -9.64
C ILE A 29 -1.63 -5.76 -9.53
N TRP A 30 -1.44 -5.09 -10.66
CA TRP A 30 -1.01 -3.69 -10.70
C TRP A 30 -2.02 -2.76 -10.01
N VAL A 31 -3.33 -2.95 -10.24
CA VAL A 31 -4.38 -2.18 -9.55
C VAL A 31 -4.36 -2.45 -8.05
N ALA A 32 -4.15 -3.70 -7.62
CA ALA A 32 -4.02 -4.06 -6.21
C ALA A 32 -2.81 -3.35 -5.57
N TRP A 33 -1.68 -3.30 -6.27
CA TRP A 33 -0.49 -2.55 -5.85
C TRP A 33 -0.77 -1.05 -5.71
N LEU A 34 -1.48 -0.45 -6.67
CA LEU A 34 -1.87 0.96 -6.59
C LEU A 34 -2.81 1.21 -5.40
N CYS A 35 -3.79 0.34 -5.16
CA CYS A 35 -4.70 0.47 -4.01
C CYS A 35 -3.98 0.36 -2.67
N PHE A 36 -2.87 -0.36 -2.63
CA PHE A 36 -2.11 -0.60 -1.41
C PHE A 36 -1.15 0.55 -1.07
N GLY A 37 -0.49 1.16 -2.06
CA GLY A 37 0.59 2.12 -1.82
C GLY A 37 0.30 3.58 -2.17
N PHE A 38 -0.81 3.87 -2.85
CA PHE A 38 -1.02 5.16 -3.49
C PHE A 38 -2.37 5.79 -3.14
N HIS A 39 -2.35 7.10 -2.92
CA HIS A 39 -3.51 7.95 -2.93
C HIS A 39 -3.81 8.39 -4.36
N PHE A 40 -5.08 8.35 -4.76
CA PHE A 40 -5.48 8.65 -6.13
C PHE A 40 -6.10 10.03 -6.17
N GLU A 41 -5.44 10.95 -6.87
CA GLU A 41 -6.02 12.24 -7.23
C GLU A 41 -6.47 12.18 -8.69
N PHE A 42 -7.77 12.38 -8.90
CA PHE A 42 -8.37 12.36 -10.22
C PHE A 42 -8.78 13.78 -10.59
N GLU A 43 -8.31 14.25 -11.74
CA GLU A 43 -8.73 15.54 -12.30
C GLU A 43 -10.19 15.45 -12.77
N ASN A 44 -10.58 14.29 -13.32
CA ASN A 44 -11.97 13.97 -13.65
C ASN A 44 -12.27 12.48 -13.35
N PRO A 45 -13.02 12.16 -12.28
CA PRO A 45 -13.22 10.77 -11.85
C PRO A 45 -14.14 9.96 -12.78
N ALA A 46 -15.10 10.60 -13.45
CA ALA A 46 -16.09 9.94 -14.31
C ALA A 46 -15.48 9.25 -15.55
N PRO A 47 -14.67 9.92 -16.41
CA PRO A 47 -14.11 9.28 -17.60
C PRO A 47 -13.14 8.13 -17.27
N LEU A 48 -12.37 8.24 -16.18
CA LEU A 48 -11.50 7.17 -15.72
C LEU A 48 -12.30 5.95 -15.30
N PHE A 49 -13.39 6.14 -14.55
CA PHE A 49 -14.28 5.05 -14.16
C PHE A 49 -14.89 4.35 -15.39
N VAL A 50 -15.35 5.11 -16.39
CA VAL A 50 -15.91 4.55 -17.64
C VAL A 50 -14.85 3.74 -18.40
N LEU A 51 -13.62 4.26 -18.52
CA LEU A 51 -12.52 3.54 -19.16
C LEU A 51 -12.19 2.24 -18.40
N TYR A 52 -12.10 2.33 -17.07
CA TYR A 52 -11.84 1.17 -16.22
C TYR A 52 -12.94 0.11 -16.35
N LEU A 53 -14.21 0.52 -16.34
CA LEU A 53 -15.36 -0.35 -16.56
C LEU A 53 -15.29 -1.02 -17.93
N PHE A 54 -14.96 -0.26 -18.98
CA PHE A 54 -14.81 -0.78 -20.33
C PHE A 54 -13.72 -1.85 -20.41
N VAL A 55 -12.55 -1.62 -19.81
CA VAL A 55 -11.45 -2.61 -19.76
C VAL A 55 -11.89 -3.90 -19.05
N ASN A 56 -12.60 -3.79 -17.92
CA ASN A 56 -13.11 -4.94 -17.18
C ASN A 56 -14.13 -5.75 -18.02
N ILE A 57 -15.06 -5.08 -18.70
CA ILE A 57 -16.06 -5.74 -19.56
C ILE A 57 -15.39 -6.40 -20.78
N ALA A 58 -14.45 -5.72 -21.42
CA ALA A 58 -13.70 -6.25 -22.56
C ALA A 58 -12.88 -7.49 -22.15
N ALA A 59 -12.18 -7.42 -21.01
CA ALA A 59 -11.45 -8.55 -20.45
C ALA A 59 -12.38 -9.72 -20.09
N PHE A 60 -13.54 -9.45 -19.51
CA PHE A 60 -14.56 -10.46 -19.23
C PHE A 60 -15.02 -11.17 -20.51
N GLY A 61 -15.33 -10.41 -21.58
CA GLY A 61 -15.69 -10.98 -22.87
C GLY A 61 -14.61 -11.91 -23.43
N LEU A 62 -13.33 -11.51 -23.31
CA LEU A 62 -12.19 -12.32 -23.71
C LEU A 62 -12.05 -13.61 -22.89
N LEU A 63 -12.20 -13.52 -21.57
CA LEU A 63 -12.14 -14.66 -20.65
C LEU A 63 -13.29 -15.65 -20.90
N VAL A 64 -14.50 -15.15 -21.19
CA VAL A 64 -15.64 -16.00 -21.58
C VAL A 64 -15.38 -16.68 -22.92
N PHE A 65 -14.75 -15.98 -23.88
CA PHE A 65 -14.37 -16.57 -25.17
C PHE A 65 -13.37 -17.73 -25.01
N THR A 66 -12.39 -17.59 -24.11
CA THR A 66 -11.36 -18.62 -23.88
C THR A 66 -11.67 -19.60 -22.75
N ARG A 67 -12.90 -19.59 -22.19
CA ARG A 67 -13.34 -20.39 -21.01
C ARG A 67 -13.11 -21.90 -21.05
N LYS A 68 -12.83 -22.48 -22.23
CA LYS A 68 -12.55 -23.92 -22.40
C LYS A 68 -11.06 -24.25 -22.31
N GLN A 69 -10.19 -23.26 -22.32
CA GLN A 69 -8.74 -23.44 -22.22
C GLN A 69 -8.33 -23.58 -20.76
N VAL A 70 -7.46 -24.54 -20.46
CA VAL A 70 -6.94 -24.77 -19.09
C VAL A 70 -6.25 -23.53 -18.52
N ILE A 71 -5.53 -22.79 -19.36
CA ILE A 71 -4.86 -21.53 -18.98
C ILE A 71 -5.86 -20.52 -18.41
N THR A 72 -7.03 -20.38 -19.04
CA THR A 72 -8.10 -19.49 -18.57
C THR A 72 -8.82 -20.05 -17.35
N GLN A 73 -8.94 -21.39 -17.24
CA GLN A 73 -9.51 -22.02 -16.05
C GLN A 73 -8.67 -21.75 -14.80
N VAL A 74 -7.35 -21.93 -14.89
CA VAL A 74 -6.42 -21.59 -13.81
C VAL A 74 -6.53 -20.10 -13.47
N ASN A 75 -6.56 -19.25 -14.50
CA ASN A 75 -6.70 -17.81 -14.28
C ASN A 75 -7.96 -17.47 -13.46
N ALA A 76 -9.10 -18.07 -13.81
CA ALA A 76 -10.36 -17.86 -13.10
C ALA A 76 -10.35 -18.29 -11.62
N TYR A 77 -9.41 -19.16 -11.21
CA TYR A 77 -9.19 -19.50 -9.80
C TYR A 77 -8.22 -18.55 -9.08
N VAL A 78 -7.31 -17.90 -9.81
CA VAL A 78 -6.39 -16.91 -9.23
C VAL A 78 -7.08 -15.55 -9.06
N LEU A 79 -7.93 -15.15 -9.99
CA LEU A 79 -8.64 -13.86 -9.96
C LEU A 79 -9.39 -13.56 -8.65
N PRO A 80 -10.14 -14.50 -8.03
CA PRO A 80 -10.80 -14.27 -6.75
C PRO A 80 -9.86 -13.82 -5.63
N ILE A 81 -8.64 -14.35 -5.58
CA ILE A 81 -7.64 -13.99 -4.56
C ILE A 81 -7.17 -12.54 -4.80
N ILE A 82 -6.90 -12.18 -6.05
CA ILE A 82 -6.49 -10.81 -6.40
C ILE A 82 -7.62 -9.82 -6.13
N ALA A 83 -8.86 -10.16 -6.51
CA ALA A 83 -10.02 -9.31 -6.25
C ALA A 83 -10.26 -9.10 -4.75
N PHE A 84 -9.98 -10.10 -3.92
CA PHE A 84 -10.03 -9.96 -2.48
C PHE A 84 -8.95 -9.01 -1.95
N LEU A 85 -7.72 -9.07 -2.47
CA LEU A 85 -6.68 -8.10 -2.11
C LEU A 85 -7.08 -6.67 -2.49
N ILE A 86 -7.68 -6.47 -3.68
CA ILE A 86 -8.23 -5.17 -4.10
C ILE A 86 -9.34 -4.71 -3.14
N LEU A 87 -10.20 -5.62 -2.67
CA LEU A 87 -11.26 -5.30 -1.71
C LEU A 87 -10.69 -4.80 -0.38
N ILE A 88 -9.66 -5.48 0.15
CA ILE A 88 -9.07 -5.12 1.44
C ILE A 88 -8.25 -3.83 1.35
N PHE A 89 -7.41 -3.68 0.32
CA PHE A 89 -6.57 -2.49 0.16
C PHE A 89 -7.35 -1.27 -0.35
N GLY A 90 -8.32 -1.49 -1.23
CA GLY A 90 -9.17 -0.44 -1.79
C GLY A 90 -10.42 -0.17 -0.97
N PHE A 91 -10.52 -0.66 0.28
CA PHE A 91 -11.75 -0.61 1.07
C PHE A 91 -12.25 0.85 1.21
N GLY A 92 -13.54 1.07 0.91
CA GLY A 92 -14.14 2.40 0.82
C GLY A 92 -14.17 3.00 -0.60
N LYS A 93 -13.30 2.53 -1.52
CA LYS A 93 -13.26 2.97 -2.93
C LYS A 93 -14.00 1.98 -3.83
N TRP A 94 -15.32 1.90 -3.63
CA TRP A 94 -16.21 0.93 -4.30
C TRP A 94 -16.16 0.98 -5.84
N PHE A 95 -15.86 2.14 -6.42
CA PHE A 95 -15.71 2.29 -7.87
C PHE A 95 -14.52 1.49 -8.45
N ILE A 96 -13.48 1.22 -7.65
CA ILE A 96 -12.34 0.38 -8.06
C ILE A 96 -12.64 -1.10 -7.82
N ILE A 97 -13.33 -1.41 -6.71
CA ILE A 97 -13.61 -2.78 -6.26
C ILE A 97 -14.71 -3.45 -7.09
N ALA A 98 -15.80 -2.74 -7.38
CA ALA A 98 -17.01 -3.35 -7.93
C ALA A 98 -16.81 -3.96 -9.33
N PRO A 99 -16.14 -3.30 -10.29
CA PRO A 99 -15.94 -3.88 -11.63
C PRO A 99 -15.20 -5.22 -11.64
N PRO A 100 -14.00 -5.38 -11.02
CA PRO A 100 -13.30 -6.66 -11.02
C PRO A 100 -14.07 -7.72 -10.22
N LEU A 101 -14.73 -7.35 -9.12
CA LEU A 101 -15.55 -8.28 -8.33
C LEU A 101 -16.67 -8.90 -9.18
N ALA A 102 -17.39 -8.08 -9.96
CA ALA A 102 -18.44 -8.56 -10.86
C ALA A 102 -17.88 -9.52 -11.94
N VAL A 103 -16.72 -9.19 -12.51
CA VAL A 103 -16.02 -10.05 -13.49
C VAL A 103 -15.66 -11.40 -12.86
N VAL A 104 -15.11 -11.41 -11.65
CA VAL A 104 -14.74 -12.65 -10.95
C VAL A 104 -15.95 -13.54 -10.68
N ILE A 105 -17.01 -12.97 -10.11
CA ILE A 105 -18.23 -13.72 -9.76
C ILE A 105 -18.83 -14.33 -11.03
N ALA A 106 -19.03 -13.52 -12.08
CA ALA A 106 -19.61 -13.99 -13.34
C ALA A 106 -18.73 -15.05 -14.01
N LEU A 107 -17.41 -14.82 -14.04
CA LEU A 107 -16.47 -15.75 -14.67
C LEU A 107 -16.45 -17.10 -13.92
N PHE A 108 -16.51 -17.09 -12.59
CA PHE A 108 -16.49 -18.30 -11.78
C PHE A 108 -17.62 -19.26 -12.16
N PHE A 109 -18.84 -18.75 -12.35
CA PHE A 109 -19.98 -19.56 -12.78
C PHE A 109 -19.88 -20.00 -14.25
N ILE A 110 -19.48 -19.10 -15.15
CA ILE A 110 -19.45 -19.35 -16.61
C ILE A 110 -18.31 -20.28 -17.04
N ASN A 111 -17.24 -20.36 -16.23
CA ASN A 111 -16.05 -21.15 -16.53
C ASN A 111 -16.38 -22.65 -16.60
N LYS A 112 -15.90 -23.31 -17.65
CA LYS A 112 -16.18 -24.74 -17.92
C LYS A 112 -15.10 -25.62 -17.30
N SER A 113 -14.98 -25.56 -15.98
CA SER A 113 -14.05 -26.38 -15.19
C SER A 113 -14.79 -27.49 -14.43
N ASN A 114 -14.08 -28.30 -13.66
CA ASN A 114 -14.66 -29.37 -12.85
C ASN A 114 -15.63 -28.80 -11.79
N GLU A 115 -16.88 -29.29 -11.78
CA GLU A 115 -17.93 -28.80 -10.88
C GLU A 115 -17.64 -29.08 -9.41
N THR A 116 -17.00 -30.20 -9.07
CA THR A 116 -16.60 -30.50 -7.70
C THR A 116 -15.54 -29.50 -7.21
N LEU A 117 -14.53 -29.22 -8.04
CA LEU A 117 -13.49 -28.24 -7.71
C LEU A 117 -14.07 -26.83 -7.57
N LYS A 118 -14.99 -26.44 -8.46
CA LYS A 118 -15.69 -25.16 -8.37
C LYS A 118 -16.51 -25.07 -7.09
N THR A 119 -17.16 -26.15 -6.66
CA THR A 119 -17.93 -26.15 -5.41
C THR A 119 -17.01 -25.95 -4.21
N VAL A 120 -15.91 -26.70 -4.11
CA VAL A 120 -14.96 -26.61 -2.99
C VAL A 120 -14.24 -25.25 -2.96
N LEU A 121 -13.74 -24.78 -4.11
CA LEU A 121 -13.09 -23.46 -4.17
C LEU A 121 -14.09 -22.33 -3.95
N GLY A 122 -15.34 -22.49 -4.40
CA GLY A 122 -16.40 -21.52 -4.23
C GLY A 122 -16.74 -21.28 -2.76
N THR A 123 -16.86 -22.35 -1.97
CA THR A 123 -17.07 -22.22 -0.52
C THR A 123 -15.86 -21.61 0.18
N MET A 124 -14.63 -21.97 -0.23
CA MET A 124 -13.41 -21.37 0.31
C MET A 124 -13.30 -19.87 0.00
N TYR A 125 -13.56 -19.46 -1.23
CA TYR A 125 -13.57 -18.04 -1.59
C TYR A 125 -14.68 -17.29 -0.88
N LEU A 126 -15.89 -17.85 -0.80
CA LEU A 126 -16.99 -17.21 -0.06
C LEU A 126 -16.61 -16.97 1.40
N LEU A 127 -16.02 -17.95 2.07
CA LEU A 127 -15.53 -17.80 3.45
C LEU A 127 -14.41 -16.77 3.54
N MET A 128 -13.45 -16.76 2.61
CA MET A 128 -12.39 -15.76 2.56
C MET A 128 -12.96 -14.33 2.43
N PHE A 129 -13.92 -14.11 1.54
CA PHE A 129 -14.55 -12.81 1.35
C PHE A 129 -15.36 -12.40 2.57
N VAL A 130 -16.20 -13.29 3.13
CA VAL A 130 -17.05 -12.96 4.28
C VAL A 130 -16.23 -12.77 5.54
N ILE A 131 -15.45 -13.77 5.94
CA ILE A 131 -14.64 -13.74 7.18
C ILE A 131 -13.55 -12.67 7.06
N GLY A 132 -12.91 -12.57 5.91
CA GLY A 132 -11.87 -11.56 5.67
C GLY A 132 -12.41 -10.14 5.74
N THR A 133 -13.56 -9.86 5.14
CA THR A 133 -14.19 -8.53 5.21
C THR A 133 -14.68 -8.21 6.62
N VAL A 134 -15.35 -9.15 7.29
CA VAL A 134 -15.83 -8.96 8.67
C VAL A 134 -14.64 -8.78 9.63
N GLY A 135 -13.60 -9.59 9.48
CA GLY A 135 -12.37 -9.48 10.27
C GLY A 135 -11.67 -8.15 10.05
N PHE A 136 -11.59 -7.65 8.80
CA PHE A 136 -11.04 -6.35 8.49
C PHE A 136 -11.86 -5.20 9.10
N ILE A 137 -13.19 -5.25 8.99
CA ILE A 137 -14.08 -4.26 9.61
C ILE A 137 -13.94 -4.28 11.13
N ALA A 138 -13.92 -5.47 11.75
CA ALA A 138 -13.72 -5.60 13.19
C ALA A 138 -12.38 -5.01 13.61
N MET A 139 -11.30 -5.30 12.87
CA MET A 139 -9.98 -4.73 13.12
C MET A 139 -10.02 -3.20 13.06
N ARG A 140 -10.69 -2.61 12.06
CA ARG A 140 -10.92 -1.15 12.00
C ARG A 140 -11.76 -0.61 13.17
N MET A 141 -12.74 -1.36 13.66
CA MET A 141 -13.53 -0.94 14.83
C MET A 141 -12.70 -0.96 16.12
N PHE A 142 -11.80 -1.94 16.29
CA PHE A 142 -10.99 -2.09 17.51
C PHE A 142 -9.72 -1.22 17.52
N MET A 143 -9.06 -1.07 16.37
CA MET A 143 -7.77 -0.38 16.23
C MET A 143 -7.90 1.04 15.68
N GLY A 144 -9.11 1.47 15.30
CA GLY A 144 -9.34 2.75 14.63
C GLY A 144 -9.16 2.66 13.10
N ASN A 145 -9.10 3.80 12.42
CA ASN A 145 -8.94 3.87 10.96
C ASN A 145 -7.54 3.44 10.52
N ILE A 146 -7.31 2.13 10.53
CA ILE A 146 -6.09 1.51 10.02
C ILE A 146 -6.16 1.39 8.49
N THR A 147 -5.07 1.77 7.86
CA THR A 147 -4.81 1.55 6.44
C THR A 147 -3.55 0.71 6.31
N PHE A 148 -3.59 -0.23 5.38
CA PHE A 148 -2.42 -1.03 5.05
C PHE A 148 -1.51 -0.25 4.12
N THR A 149 -0.26 -0.07 4.52
CA THR A 149 0.76 0.67 3.77
C THR A 149 2.08 -0.10 3.79
N LEU A 150 3.01 0.23 2.90
CA LEU A 150 4.39 -0.22 3.02
C LEU A 150 5.18 0.73 3.90
N ASP A 151 6.04 0.20 4.74
CA ASP A 151 7.15 0.97 5.28
C ASP A 151 8.23 1.17 4.21
N GLU A 152 9.14 2.11 4.45
CA GLU A 152 10.31 2.41 3.61
C GLU A 152 11.19 1.17 3.33
N SER A 153 11.19 0.19 4.23
CA SER A 153 11.88 -1.10 4.06
C SER A 153 11.17 -2.07 3.11
N GLY A 154 9.99 -1.72 2.59
CA GLY A 154 9.14 -2.62 1.81
C GLY A 154 8.38 -3.64 2.65
N SER A 155 8.39 -3.51 3.99
CA SER A 155 7.60 -4.35 4.88
C SER A 155 6.15 -3.85 4.98
N PHE A 156 5.23 -4.78 5.23
CA PHE A 156 3.81 -4.49 5.46
C PHE A 156 3.63 -3.81 6.81
N SER A 157 3.02 -2.63 6.84
CA SER A 157 2.76 -1.85 8.04
C SER A 157 1.31 -1.39 8.11
N LEU A 158 0.76 -1.41 9.33
CA LEU A 158 -0.51 -0.81 9.66
C LEU A 158 -0.26 0.65 10.06
N SER A 159 -0.82 1.59 9.31
CA SER A 159 -0.74 3.00 9.62
C SER A 159 -2.12 3.54 9.97
N ASP A 160 -2.20 4.43 10.96
CA ASP A 160 -3.43 5.15 11.34
C ASP A 160 -3.80 6.25 10.33
N LEU A 161 -3.14 6.25 9.17
CA LEU A 161 -3.34 7.24 8.14
C LEU A 161 -4.54 6.84 7.29
N ASP A 162 -5.56 7.69 7.23
CA ASP A 162 -6.66 7.55 6.28
C ASP A 162 -6.41 8.45 5.06
N PRO A 163 -6.03 7.90 3.89
CA PRO A 163 -5.81 8.68 2.68
C PRO A 163 -7.02 9.52 2.27
N SER A 164 -8.24 9.21 2.72
CA SER A 164 -9.44 9.97 2.38
C SER A 164 -9.58 11.30 3.13
N LEU A 165 -8.91 11.44 4.29
CA LEU A 165 -8.91 12.68 5.10
C LEU A 165 -7.82 13.66 4.67
N ARG A 166 -7.11 13.34 3.59
CA ARG A 166 -6.08 14.19 3.01
C ARG A 166 -6.70 15.48 2.48
N ASP A 167 -6.12 16.61 2.86
CA ASP A 167 -6.55 17.89 2.32
C ASP A 167 -6.08 18.03 0.86
N PRO A 168 -6.99 18.24 -0.11
CA PRO A 168 -6.64 18.42 -1.51
C PRO A 168 -5.92 19.74 -1.80
N ASP A 169 -6.10 20.77 -0.96
CA ASP A 169 -5.66 22.14 -1.24
C ASP A 169 -4.29 22.47 -0.59
N TYR A 170 -3.70 21.53 0.13
CA TYR A 170 -2.44 21.75 0.84
C TYR A 170 -1.40 20.68 0.50
N GLU A 171 -0.42 21.11 -0.28
CA GLU A 171 0.77 20.34 -0.64
C GLU A 171 1.98 21.27 -0.62
N ASN A 172 2.85 21.08 0.38
CA ASN A 172 4.07 21.87 0.51
C ASN A 172 5.26 21.02 0.06
N VAL A 173 5.70 21.24 -1.19
CA VAL A 173 6.77 20.48 -1.83
C VAL A 173 8.13 21.02 -1.40
N SER A 174 9.06 20.11 -1.11
CA SER A 174 10.43 20.47 -0.78
C SER A 174 11.16 21.12 -1.96
N GLU A 175 12.21 21.89 -1.70
CA GLU A 175 12.98 22.62 -2.73
C GLU A 175 13.64 21.65 -3.73
N SER A 176 14.04 20.46 -3.27
CA SER A 176 14.51 19.34 -4.09
C SER A 176 13.43 18.69 -4.97
N GLY A 177 12.14 18.91 -4.67
CA GLY A 177 11.02 18.20 -5.31
C GLY A 177 10.87 16.73 -4.88
N ASP A 178 11.71 16.27 -3.95
CA ASP A 178 11.82 14.85 -3.59
C ASP A 178 10.78 14.42 -2.55
N TYR A 179 10.35 15.38 -1.72
CA TYR A 179 9.44 15.17 -0.60
C TYR A 179 8.31 16.19 -0.65
N ARG A 180 7.15 15.82 -0.11
CA ARG A 180 6.02 16.73 0.12
C ARG A 180 5.50 16.60 1.53
N VAL A 181 5.08 17.72 2.10
CA VAL A 181 4.29 17.74 3.33
C VAL A 181 2.82 17.81 2.93
N VAL A 182 2.06 16.95 3.56
CA VAL A 182 0.62 16.82 3.37
C VAL A 182 -0.05 16.94 4.74
N ARG A 183 -1.22 17.56 4.77
CA ARG A 183 -2.05 17.63 5.97
C ARG A 183 -3.28 16.75 5.87
N TYR A 184 -3.62 16.12 6.98
CA TYR A 184 -4.80 15.29 7.16
C TYR A 184 -5.69 15.93 8.21
N ILE A 185 -6.94 16.19 7.85
CA ILE A 185 -7.88 16.88 8.74
C ILE A 185 -8.87 15.85 9.27
N THR A 186 -8.79 15.60 10.57
CA THR A 186 -9.73 14.73 11.27
C THR A 186 -10.70 15.58 12.08
N SER A 187 -12.00 15.34 11.96
CA SER A 187 -13.03 15.99 12.77
C SER A 187 -13.61 14.96 13.74
N THR A 188 -13.29 15.09 15.02
CA THR A 188 -13.83 14.24 16.09
C THR A 188 -14.80 15.07 16.92
N GLY A 189 -16.09 14.97 16.60
CA GLY A 189 -17.12 15.84 17.17
C GLY A 189 -16.88 17.30 16.78
N ASP A 190 -16.88 18.20 17.78
CA ASP A 190 -16.67 19.65 17.59
C ASP A 190 -15.19 20.04 17.44
N ARG A 191 -14.24 19.11 17.67
CA ARG A 191 -12.80 19.37 17.57
C ARG A 191 -12.26 18.92 16.22
N LYS A 192 -11.67 19.86 15.49
CA LYS A 192 -10.89 19.59 14.28
C LYS A 192 -9.41 19.54 14.63
N THR A 193 -8.73 18.47 14.22
CA THR A 193 -7.30 18.28 14.40
C THR A 193 -6.63 18.12 13.05
N VAL A 194 -5.45 18.72 12.89
CA VAL A 194 -4.61 18.58 11.70
C VAL A 194 -3.41 17.73 12.04
N SER A 195 -3.18 16.68 11.27
CA SER A 195 -1.97 15.86 11.34
C SER A 195 -1.13 16.06 10.08
N TYR A 196 0.17 16.34 10.25
CA TYR A 196 1.11 16.56 9.17
C TYR A 196 1.95 15.30 8.93
N TYR A 197 2.07 14.92 7.66
CA TYR A 197 2.86 13.78 7.21
C TYR A 197 3.82 14.22 6.10
N VAL A 198 5.02 13.63 6.09
CA VAL A 198 5.92 13.75 4.93
C VAL A 198 5.73 12.52 4.06
N GLU A 199 5.60 12.73 2.75
CA GLU A 199 5.52 11.70 1.72
C GLU A 199 6.66 11.88 0.72
N CYS A 200 7.06 10.79 0.05
CA CYS A 200 8.05 10.80 -1.03
C CYS A 200 7.37 11.07 -2.37
N ALA A 201 7.75 12.16 -3.05
CA ALA A 201 7.14 12.59 -4.32
C ALA A 201 7.81 11.97 -5.57
N LYS A 202 9.02 11.40 -5.44
CA LYS A 202 9.78 10.83 -6.57
C LYS A 202 9.10 9.70 -7.33
N GLU A 203 8.32 8.90 -6.62
CA GLU A 203 7.76 7.65 -7.12
C GLU A 203 6.27 7.76 -7.46
N ASP A 204 5.77 8.98 -7.67
CA ASP A 204 4.40 9.20 -8.11
C ASP A 204 4.15 8.61 -9.50
N VAL A 205 3.05 7.87 -9.64
CA VAL A 205 2.68 7.22 -10.90
C VAL A 205 1.66 8.08 -11.63
N LYS A 206 2.05 8.60 -12.80
CA LYS A 206 1.12 9.33 -13.68
C LYS A 206 0.22 8.34 -14.41
N ILE A 207 -1.09 8.56 -14.31
CA ILE A 207 -2.11 7.81 -15.04
C ILE A 207 -2.81 8.76 -16.03
N PRO A 208 -3.45 8.25 -17.10
CA PRO A 208 -3.93 9.09 -18.20
C PRO A 208 -4.93 10.21 -17.85
N LEU A 209 -5.52 10.18 -16.64
CA LEU A 209 -6.54 11.11 -16.16
C LEU A 209 -6.37 11.45 -14.66
N GLY A 210 -5.15 11.35 -14.15
CA GLY A 210 -4.85 11.63 -12.74
C GLY A 210 -3.42 11.32 -12.33
N VAL A 211 -3.15 11.48 -11.05
CA VAL A 211 -1.85 11.16 -10.45
C VAL A 211 -2.08 10.25 -9.25
N CYS A 212 -1.40 9.10 -9.26
CA CYS A 212 -1.29 8.24 -8.09
C CYS A 212 -0.11 8.76 -7.27
N LYS A 213 -0.42 9.45 -6.17
CA LYS A 213 0.54 9.99 -5.23
C LYS A 213 0.96 8.91 -4.24
N ARG A 214 2.25 8.63 -4.13
CA ARG A 214 2.75 7.59 -3.24
C ARG A 214 2.53 8.00 -1.78
N VAL A 215 1.87 7.13 -1.03
CA VAL A 215 1.65 7.25 0.42
C VAL A 215 2.44 6.17 1.18
N ALA A 216 2.79 5.07 0.51
CA ALA A 216 3.71 4.07 1.02
C ALA A 216 5.01 4.71 1.55
N GLY A 217 5.29 4.47 2.84
CA GLY A 217 6.47 4.94 3.55
C GLY A 217 6.30 6.29 4.22
N CYS A 218 5.09 6.88 4.24
CA CYS A 218 4.79 8.17 4.87
C CYS A 218 5.17 8.20 6.37
N ARG A 219 5.69 9.33 6.85
CA ARG A 219 6.04 9.50 8.28
C ARG A 219 5.23 10.61 8.92
N HIS A 220 4.66 10.31 10.09
CA HIS A 220 3.98 11.29 10.93
C HIS A 220 5.00 12.27 11.53
N ILE A 221 4.65 13.55 11.53
CA ILE A 221 5.52 14.62 12.01
C ILE A 221 4.95 15.24 13.28
N HIS A 222 3.69 15.70 13.17
CA HIS A 222 3.08 16.58 14.16
C HIS A 222 1.56 16.54 14.04
N THR A 223 0.88 16.71 15.17
CA THR A 223 -0.57 16.87 15.23
C THR A 223 -0.90 18.11 16.07
N ALA A 224 -1.71 19.00 15.50
CA ALA A 224 -2.13 20.25 16.14
C ALA A 224 -3.67 20.39 16.11
N ALA A 225 -4.22 21.21 17.01
CA ALA A 225 -5.61 21.62 16.90
C ALA A 225 -5.76 22.58 15.71
N LEU A 226 -6.81 22.41 14.90
CA LEU A 226 -7.07 23.31 13.78
C LEU A 226 -7.64 24.63 14.31
N THR A 227 -6.80 25.64 14.49
CA THR A 227 -7.21 27.00 14.84
C THR A 227 -7.60 27.80 13.61
N ASP A 228 -6.76 27.79 12.56
CA ASP A 228 -6.98 28.47 11.27
C ASP A 228 -6.44 27.63 10.09
N ILE A 229 -7.19 27.55 8.99
CA ILE A 229 -6.81 26.79 7.77
C ILE A 229 -5.60 27.39 7.04
N ASN A 230 -5.35 28.69 7.24
CA ASN A 230 -4.25 29.44 6.63
C ASN A 230 -2.98 29.49 7.48
N TYR A 231 -3.02 29.03 8.73
CA TYR A 231 -1.83 29.02 9.57
C TYR A 231 -1.04 27.74 9.34
N ASP A 232 0.12 27.90 8.70
CA ASP A 232 0.99 26.77 8.40
C ASP A 232 1.92 26.48 9.59
N HIS A 233 1.67 25.36 10.27
CA HIS A 233 2.51 24.91 11.38
C HIS A 233 3.85 24.34 10.91
N VAL A 234 3.98 24.03 9.62
CA VAL A 234 5.13 23.30 9.07
C VAL A 234 5.74 24.05 7.90
N LYS A 235 7.05 24.33 7.94
CA LYS A 235 7.76 24.99 6.83
C LYS A 235 9.06 24.28 6.50
N TRP A 236 9.31 24.09 5.20
CA TRP A 236 10.62 23.68 4.71
C TRP A 236 11.63 24.81 4.88
N SER A 237 12.83 24.46 5.30
CA SER A 237 13.97 25.39 5.37
C SER A 237 15.26 24.66 5.04
N THR A 238 16.17 25.39 4.41
CA THR A 238 17.45 24.84 3.96
C THR A 238 18.54 25.23 4.94
N GLN A 239 19.20 24.25 5.58
CA GLN A 239 20.30 24.50 6.53
C GLN A 239 21.57 23.77 6.10
N LYS A 240 22.72 24.44 6.24
CA LYS A 240 24.02 23.81 6.01
C LYS A 240 24.45 23.06 7.27
N VAL A 241 24.33 21.74 7.26
CA VAL A 241 24.84 20.87 8.33
C VAL A 241 26.05 20.12 7.75
N ASN A 242 27.23 20.26 8.38
CA ASN A 242 28.47 19.60 7.96
C ASN A 242 28.90 19.84 6.50
N GLY A 243 28.74 21.07 5.99
CA GLY A 243 29.17 21.44 4.63
C GLY A 243 28.28 20.90 3.49
N LYS A 244 27.22 20.16 3.82
CA LYS A 244 26.19 19.70 2.88
C LYS A 244 24.89 20.46 3.14
N THR A 245 24.27 20.94 2.08
CA THR A 245 22.98 21.64 2.14
C THR A 245 21.90 20.58 2.39
N THR A 246 21.28 20.63 3.57
CA THR A 246 20.35 19.61 4.02
C THR A 246 19.00 20.27 4.34
N GLU A 247 17.92 19.70 3.82
CA GLU A 247 16.56 20.22 4.01
C GLU A 247 16.04 19.82 5.40
N VAL A 248 15.64 20.81 6.20
CA VAL A 248 15.14 20.63 7.56
C VAL A 248 13.72 21.16 7.66
N LEU A 249 12.91 20.53 8.50
CA LEU A 249 11.51 20.86 8.66
C LEU A 249 11.29 21.63 9.96
N TYR A 250 10.80 22.86 9.87
CA TYR A 250 10.37 23.60 11.06
C TYR A 250 8.94 23.25 11.39
N VAL A 251 8.71 22.81 12.62
CA VAL A 251 7.37 22.55 13.18
C VAL A 251 7.17 23.53 14.32
N GLU A 252 6.22 24.45 14.17
CA GLU A 252 5.87 25.46 15.21
C GLU A 252 7.09 26.28 15.69
N GLY A 253 8.04 26.56 14.80
CA GLY A 253 9.25 27.31 15.12
C GLY A 253 10.36 26.50 15.80
N ILE A 254 10.13 25.21 16.07
CA ILE A 254 11.15 24.26 16.55
C ILE A 254 11.71 23.49 15.36
N LEU A 255 13.04 23.41 15.28
CA LEU A 255 13.73 22.62 14.27
C LEU A 255 13.47 21.13 14.56
N ARG A 256 12.75 20.45 13.66
CA ARG A 256 12.67 18.99 13.66
C ARG A 256 13.48 18.45 12.49
N GLU A 257 14.42 17.57 12.79
CA GLU A 257 15.19 16.88 11.76
C GLU A 257 14.22 16.05 10.88
N ASN A 258 14.43 16.11 9.56
CA ASN A 258 13.59 15.37 8.63
C ASN A 258 13.73 13.86 8.93
N PRO A 259 12.62 13.17 9.25
CA PRO A 259 12.68 11.77 9.68
C PRO A 259 13.16 10.80 8.59
N TYR A 260 13.29 11.25 7.32
CA TYR A 260 13.92 10.50 6.24
C TYR A 260 15.44 10.68 6.13
N LEU A 261 16.02 11.72 6.73
CA LEU A 261 17.46 11.97 6.63
C LEU A 261 18.31 11.11 7.58
N ILE A 262 17.70 10.62 8.66
CA ILE A 262 18.39 9.83 9.70
C ILE A 262 18.88 8.48 9.13
N LYS A 263 18.16 7.88 8.18
CA LYS A 263 18.49 6.53 7.68
C LYS A 263 19.72 6.44 6.77
N LYS A 264 20.25 7.57 6.29
CA LYS A 264 21.46 7.58 5.44
C LYS A 264 22.77 7.66 6.23
N ILE A 265 22.74 7.94 7.53
CA ILE A 265 23.96 8.16 8.31
C ILE A 265 24.48 6.84 8.92
N ASP A 266 23.59 5.91 9.28
CA ASP A 266 23.99 4.69 10.00
C ASP A 266 24.55 3.57 9.10
N ALA A 267 24.47 3.70 7.77
CA ALA A 267 24.93 2.67 6.84
C ALA A 267 26.40 2.84 6.36
N GLU A 268 27.03 3.99 6.61
CA GLU A 268 28.41 4.28 6.12
C GLU A 268 29.45 4.51 7.22
N SER A 269 29.10 4.40 8.51
CA SER A 269 30.03 4.70 9.61
C SER A 269 30.49 3.51 10.46
N SER A 270 30.40 2.27 9.97
CA SER A 270 30.95 1.10 10.67
C SER A 270 31.89 0.27 9.80
N SER A 271 32.87 0.93 9.16
CA SER A 271 34.00 0.22 8.56
C SER A 271 35.25 1.08 8.49
N SER A 272 35.84 1.45 9.64
CA SER A 272 37.30 1.60 9.81
C SER A 272 37.66 2.22 11.17
N SER A 273 38.00 1.40 12.15
CA SER A 273 39.15 1.66 13.03
C SER A 273 39.48 0.40 13.84
N SER A 274 40.58 -0.21 13.45
CA SER A 274 41.21 -1.38 14.03
C SER A 274 41.96 -1.06 15.34
N SER A 275 41.84 -1.99 16.30
CA SER A 275 42.89 -2.51 17.20
C SER A 275 43.71 -1.57 18.09
N SER A 276 43.55 -1.75 19.41
CA SER A 276 44.70 -1.81 20.32
C SER A 276 44.42 -2.81 21.45
N SER A 277 45.20 -3.89 21.42
CA SER A 277 45.29 -4.98 22.39
C SER A 277 45.94 -4.54 23.71
N THR A 278 45.45 -5.04 24.84
CA THR A 278 46.33 -5.37 25.98
C THR A 278 45.76 -6.54 26.78
N SER A 279 46.53 -7.61 26.82
CA SER A 279 46.34 -8.84 27.57
C SER A 279 46.97 -8.73 28.96
N SER A 280 46.29 -9.21 30.01
CA SER A 280 46.96 -9.77 31.19
C SER A 280 46.02 -10.71 31.97
N SER A 281 46.39 -11.99 31.94
CA SER A 281 45.88 -13.11 32.72
C SER A 281 46.43 -13.12 34.15
N SER A 282 45.62 -13.47 35.16
CA SER A 282 46.07 -14.27 36.32
C SER A 282 44.90 -14.64 37.27
N THR A 283 44.52 -15.92 37.20
CA THR A 283 44.26 -16.94 38.24
C THR A 283 44.05 -16.60 39.73
N SER A 284 43.30 -17.52 40.37
CA SER A 284 43.24 -17.95 41.79
C SER A 284 42.25 -17.22 42.70
N SER A 285 41.54 -17.81 43.67
CA SER A 285 41.12 -19.19 44.03
C SER A 285 40.30 -19.07 45.34
N SER A 286 39.27 -19.91 45.48
CA SER A 286 38.80 -20.60 46.71
C SER A 286 38.27 -19.87 47.96
N SER A 287 37.09 -20.35 48.42
CA SER A 287 36.65 -20.64 49.82
C SER A 287 36.46 -19.46 50.81
N SER A 288 35.53 -19.42 51.78
CA SER A 288 34.54 -20.34 52.37
C SER A 288 33.73 -19.62 53.47
N SER A 289 32.44 -19.99 53.60
CA SER A 289 31.63 -20.22 54.82
C SER A 289 31.46 -19.21 55.99
N SER A 290 30.20 -19.19 56.47
CA SER A 290 29.69 -19.04 57.87
C SER A 290 29.77 -17.65 58.53
N SER A 291 28.83 -17.14 59.34
CA SER A 291 27.57 -17.63 59.96
C SER A 291 26.96 -16.49 60.81
N SER A 292 25.64 -16.59 61.14
CA SER A 292 24.95 -16.14 62.38
C SER A 292 24.96 -14.64 62.75
N SER A 293 23.96 -13.97 63.37
CA SER A 293 22.63 -14.29 63.91
C SER A 293 22.09 -13.03 64.63
N SER A 294 20.76 -12.86 64.67
CA SER A 294 19.95 -12.33 65.81
C SER A 294 19.75 -10.83 66.09
N ALA A 295 18.55 -10.59 66.67
CA ALA A 295 17.99 -9.43 67.38
C ALA A 295 17.39 -8.32 66.47
N GLU A 296 16.12 -7.92 66.55
CA GLU A 296 15.00 -8.13 67.50
C GLU A 296 13.66 -8.10 66.73
#